data_AF-A0A428SVB3-F1
#
_entry.id   AF-A0A428SVB3-F1
#
_cell.length_a   1.000
_cell.length_b   1.000
_cell.length_c   1.000
_cell.angle_alpha   90.00
_cell.angle_beta   90.00
_cell.angle_gamma   90.00
#
_symmetry.space_group_name_H-M   'P 1'
#
loop_
_entity.id
_entity.type
_entity.pdbx_description
1 polymer ?
#
loop_
_entity_poly.entity_id
_entity_poly.type
_entity_poly.pdbx_seq_one_letter_code
_entity_poly.pdbx_strand_id
1 'polypeptide(L)'
;MDAASFEALYDGPAAQAIFSRSVSKWRSILIRARNLTSIPRSSLDLSRCLDRIPSLPDTIPRDAIWIEGYSVWRNIEPLCDLGIRTERSRRIFLTKLHVTSLSVSSSPNFRVWDKNANNGIALLTLGWSYILSAALAERQGLPLVYCQTTPSTCPSPTLDLSYASPPEREWWRAITARGVGWSMADKRISPWAMKVGDIGIEIQDVVENPQGPPSAREAACYLSRLCDAYGLGSQSSASLAAALTIPLHANASPFDPAEIELPIPTFATRATCPPTTSIPTDFNLIGYLMTLSLCPWAMGPALWSVFWDPDVPCNFAGAWVLPIAAALRPAINQNRMDLLAKAFSSTVVAPLWLGLAICGRQTVINSIYPSLAKLRDYPFFRPDIDAAAWTGAAQSFLDRHQTRPCHDDTVSRADVWRLRHACSQNYPDNEFSHTPPYGWPPFGQMKVTDVELEIRDHLACSHNWIYSHWTWSLSDAVDHGFLIDARDTCRLSKETLLSSAPVHNVEMKGHEAIRKISETATKAVFWWCYTQVEEGFDQTIVPRRFGPDEPLEIKEGNDPKKPQFIHAWLETITT
;
A
#
# COMPACT_ATOMS: atom_id res chain seq x y z
N MET A 1 -30.12 30.55 -7.03
CA MET A 1 -30.17 29.12 -6.63
C MET A 1 -30.85 29.06 -5.28
N ASP A 2 -32.00 28.40 -5.19
CA ASP A 2 -32.76 28.26 -3.95
C ASP A 2 -32.07 27.27 -3.00
N ALA A 3 -32.20 27.45 -1.68
CA ALA A 3 -31.57 26.58 -0.68
C ALA A 3 -31.89 25.08 -0.86
N ALA A 4 -33.10 24.76 -1.35
CA ALA A 4 -33.52 23.39 -1.69
C ALA A 4 -32.70 22.74 -2.83
N SER A 5 -32.12 23.54 -3.74
CA SER A 5 -31.25 23.06 -4.83
C SER A 5 -29.85 22.67 -4.35
N PHE A 6 -29.38 23.25 -3.24
CA PHE A 6 -28.07 22.96 -2.66
C PHE A 6 -28.08 21.69 -1.80
N GLU A 7 -29.21 21.39 -1.15
CA GLU A 7 -29.39 20.15 -0.39
C GLU A 7 -29.42 18.93 -1.34
N ALA A 8 -30.21 18.98 -2.42
CA ALA A 8 -30.29 17.89 -3.40
C ALA A 8 -28.94 17.54 -4.10
N LEU A 9 -27.94 18.41 -4.04
CA LEU A 9 -26.62 18.22 -4.66
C LEU A 9 -25.83 17.05 -4.04
N TYR A 10 -26.01 16.82 -2.73
CA TYR A 10 -25.19 15.86 -1.97
C TYR A 10 -25.98 14.64 -1.47
N ASP A 11 -27.26 14.81 -1.13
CA ASP A 11 -28.09 13.75 -0.55
C ASP A 11 -29.47 13.59 -1.23
N GLY A 12 -29.57 14.00 -2.51
CA GLY A 12 -30.76 13.81 -3.34
C GLY A 12 -30.95 12.39 -3.94
N PRO A 13 -31.89 12.22 -4.90
CA PRO A 13 -32.21 10.90 -5.49
C PRO A 13 -31.03 10.17 -6.15
N ALA A 14 -30.09 10.91 -6.76
CA ALA A 14 -28.87 10.33 -7.33
C ALA A 14 -27.94 9.76 -6.24
N ALA A 15 -27.82 10.46 -5.10
CA ALA A 15 -27.08 9.97 -3.95
C ALA A 15 -27.72 8.69 -3.37
N GLN A 16 -29.05 8.63 -3.31
CA GLN A 16 -29.80 7.45 -2.89
C GLN A 16 -29.53 6.23 -3.77
N ALA A 17 -29.43 6.40 -5.09
CA ALA A 17 -29.06 5.31 -6.01
C ALA A 17 -27.63 4.79 -5.74
N ILE A 18 -26.67 5.70 -5.56
CA ILE A 18 -25.27 5.37 -5.24
C ILE A 18 -25.16 4.67 -3.89
N PHE A 19 -25.88 5.16 -2.88
CA PHE A 19 -25.96 4.54 -1.56
C PHE A 19 -26.46 3.10 -1.64
N SER A 20 -27.57 2.87 -2.36
CA SER A 20 -28.17 1.55 -2.54
C SER A 20 -27.22 0.59 -3.26
N ARG A 21 -26.49 1.09 -4.27
CA ARG A 21 -25.44 0.35 -4.99
C ARG A 21 -24.30 -0.07 -4.07
N SER A 22 -23.78 0.87 -3.27
CA SER A 22 -22.71 0.59 -2.30
C SER A 22 -23.15 -0.44 -1.25
N VAL A 23 -24.35 -0.30 -0.69
CA VAL A 23 -24.92 -1.26 0.26
C VAL A 23 -25.03 -2.65 -0.35
N SER A 24 -25.54 -2.77 -1.58
CA SER A 24 -25.66 -4.07 -2.28
C SER A 24 -24.29 -4.72 -2.47
N LYS A 25 -23.31 -3.96 -3.00
CA LYS A 25 -21.94 -4.42 -3.24
C LYS A 25 -21.28 -4.96 -1.96
N TRP A 26 -21.27 -4.17 -0.89
CA TRP A 26 -20.58 -4.55 0.35
C TRP A 26 -21.30 -5.61 1.17
N ARG A 27 -22.64 -5.68 1.09
CA ARG A 27 -23.38 -6.82 1.65
C ARG A 27 -23.01 -8.12 0.93
N SER A 28 -22.97 -8.12 -0.40
CA SER A 28 -22.58 -9.27 -1.20
C SER A 28 -21.16 -9.75 -0.87
N ILE A 29 -20.20 -8.81 -0.81
CA ILE A 29 -18.81 -9.08 -0.42
C ILE A 29 -18.75 -9.76 0.96
N LEU A 30 -19.44 -9.21 1.97
CA LEU A 30 -19.41 -9.75 3.32
C LEU A 30 -20.11 -11.10 3.46
N ILE A 31 -21.22 -11.32 2.74
CA ILE A 31 -21.90 -12.63 2.72
C ILE A 31 -20.95 -13.68 2.14
N ARG A 32 -20.31 -13.39 1.00
CA ARG A 32 -19.31 -14.29 0.41
C ARG A 32 -18.15 -14.54 1.37
N ALA A 33 -17.62 -13.49 1.99
CA ALA A 33 -16.51 -13.61 2.94
C ALA A 33 -16.84 -14.51 4.14
N ARG A 34 -18.07 -14.43 4.66
CA ARG A 34 -18.54 -15.30 5.76
C ARG A 34 -18.68 -16.76 5.35
N ASN A 35 -19.00 -17.01 4.09
CA ASN A 35 -19.15 -18.38 3.56
C ASN A 35 -17.80 -19.03 3.20
N LEU A 36 -16.70 -18.27 3.17
CA LEU A 36 -15.36 -18.81 2.91
C LEU A 36 -14.81 -19.54 4.15
N THR A 37 -14.50 -20.82 3.96
CA THR A 37 -13.90 -21.67 4.99
C THR A 37 -12.39 -21.47 5.15
N SER A 38 -11.72 -21.00 4.09
CA SER A 38 -10.27 -20.80 4.00
C SER A 38 -9.93 -19.46 3.34
N ILE A 39 -8.66 -19.07 3.38
CA ILE A 39 -8.17 -17.91 2.63
C ILE A 39 -8.08 -18.29 1.15
N PRO A 40 -8.68 -17.50 0.22
CA PRO A 40 -8.60 -17.81 -1.20
C PRO A 40 -7.17 -17.75 -1.73
N ARG A 41 -6.86 -18.61 -2.71
CA ARG A 41 -5.53 -18.64 -3.35
C ARG A 41 -5.11 -17.30 -3.97
N SER A 42 -6.07 -16.49 -4.41
CA SER A 42 -5.80 -15.13 -4.91
C SER A 42 -5.14 -14.23 -3.87
N SER A 43 -5.36 -14.46 -2.58
CA SER A 43 -4.69 -13.74 -1.49
C SER A 43 -3.28 -14.25 -1.19
N LEU A 44 -2.84 -15.34 -1.82
CA LEU A 44 -1.51 -15.93 -1.61
C LEU A 44 -0.56 -15.69 -2.78
N ASP A 45 -1.09 -15.25 -3.91
CA ASP A 45 -0.33 -15.01 -5.13
C ASP A 45 0.11 -13.54 -5.19
N LEU A 46 1.32 -13.26 -4.69
CA LEU A 46 1.90 -11.92 -4.64
C LEU A 46 2.17 -11.31 -6.01
N SER A 47 2.32 -12.14 -7.06
CA SER A 47 2.51 -11.66 -8.44
C SER A 47 1.32 -10.83 -8.93
N ARG A 48 0.13 -11.04 -8.37
CA ARG A 48 -1.07 -10.27 -8.70
C ARG A 48 -0.98 -8.80 -8.30
N CYS A 49 -0.16 -8.48 -7.30
CA CYS A 49 0.07 -7.11 -6.86
C CYS A 49 1.12 -6.40 -7.72
N LEU A 50 1.73 -7.09 -8.68
CA LEU A 50 2.80 -6.58 -9.53
C LEU A 50 2.27 -6.46 -10.96
N ASP A 51 2.14 -5.23 -11.44
CA ASP A 51 1.97 -4.93 -12.86
C ASP A 51 3.26 -4.25 -13.36
N ARG A 52 3.33 -2.92 -13.54
CA ARG A 52 4.51 -2.26 -14.12
C ARG A 52 5.60 -1.80 -13.14
N ILE A 53 5.63 -2.41 -11.95
CA ILE A 53 6.57 -1.99 -10.90
C ILE A 53 8.03 -2.31 -11.28
N PRO A 54 9.00 -1.41 -11.07
CA PRO A 54 10.41 -1.68 -11.32
C PRO A 54 11.01 -2.58 -10.23
N SER A 55 12.05 -3.33 -10.60
CA SER A 55 12.84 -4.08 -9.63
C SER A 55 13.80 -3.15 -8.91
N LEU A 56 14.00 -3.39 -7.61
CA LEU A 56 15.04 -2.69 -6.86
C LEU A 56 16.41 -2.98 -7.50
N PRO A 57 17.28 -1.97 -7.74
CA PRO A 57 18.56 -2.16 -8.40
C PRO A 57 19.46 -3.19 -7.69
N ASP A 58 20.14 -4.05 -8.45
CA ASP A 58 21.03 -5.08 -7.88
C ASP A 58 22.32 -4.52 -7.28
N THR A 59 22.69 -3.29 -7.66
CA THR A 59 23.84 -2.58 -7.10
C THR A 59 23.40 -1.20 -6.64
N ILE A 60 23.57 -0.95 -5.35
CA ILE A 60 23.21 0.30 -4.67
C ILE A 60 24.48 0.81 -3.97
N PRO A 61 24.77 2.13 -3.99
CA PRO A 61 25.90 2.68 -3.26
C PRO A 61 25.85 2.29 -1.80
N ARG A 62 27.01 1.93 -1.26
CA ARG A 62 27.12 1.45 0.11
C ARG A 62 26.52 2.44 1.10
N ASP A 63 26.78 3.73 0.94
CA ASP A 63 26.35 4.84 1.80
C ASP A 63 24.91 5.34 1.53
N ALA A 64 24.22 4.83 0.50
CA ALA A 64 22.89 5.30 0.15
C ALA A 64 21.87 5.03 1.28
N ILE A 65 21.21 6.10 1.74
CA ILE A 65 20.08 6.04 2.67
C ILE A 65 18.72 6.10 1.94
N TRP A 66 18.73 6.58 0.70
CA TRP A 66 17.62 6.55 -0.23
C TRP A 66 18.15 6.40 -1.65
N ILE A 67 17.28 5.94 -2.55
CA ILE A 67 17.48 5.97 -4.00
C ILE A 67 16.34 6.76 -4.62
N GLU A 68 16.49 7.19 -5.86
CA GLU A 68 15.49 8.00 -6.53
C GLU A 68 15.33 7.53 -7.98
N GLY A 69 14.14 7.79 -8.51
CA GLY A 69 13.85 7.62 -9.91
C GLY A 69 12.54 8.30 -10.27
N TYR A 70 12.16 8.21 -11.53
CA TYR A 70 10.94 8.80 -12.05
C TYR A 70 10.33 7.90 -13.12
N SER A 71 9.02 8.01 -13.33
CA SER A 71 8.33 7.26 -14.37
C SER A 71 8.25 8.06 -15.66
N VAL A 72 8.27 7.34 -16.77
CA VAL A 72 8.09 7.85 -18.11
C VAL A 72 6.83 7.23 -18.70
N TRP A 73 6.01 8.06 -19.32
CA TRP A 73 4.73 7.68 -19.93
C TRP A 73 4.74 8.06 -21.39
N ARG A 74 4.12 7.21 -22.22
CA ARG A 74 3.96 7.46 -23.65
C ARG A 74 2.49 7.62 -23.97
N ASN A 75 2.16 8.64 -24.74
CA ASN A 75 0.86 8.76 -25.38
C ASN A 75 0.88 7.91 -26.65
N ILE A 76 -0.09 7.02 -26.80
CA ILE A 76 -0.21 6.19 -28.01
C ILE A 76 -1.20 6.77 -29.03
N GLU A 77 -1.77 7.94 -28.77
CA GLU A 77 -2.66 8.63 -29.69
C GLU A 77 -1.86 9.29 -30.83
N PRO A 78 -2.04 8.86 -32.10
CA PRO A 78 -1.24 9.36 -33.22
C PRO A 78 -1.59 10.79 -33.63
N LEU A 79 -2.76 11.30 -33.25
CA LEU A 79 -3.25 12.63 -33.63
C LEU A 79 -2.83 13.73 -32.66
N CYS A 80 -2.10 13.39 -31.59
CA CYS A 80 -1.61 14.36 -30.62
C CYS A 80 -0.08 14.51 -30.72
N ASP A 81 0.38 15.75 -30.62
CA ASP A 81 1.77 16.18 -30.54
C ASP A 81 2.45 15.86 -29.19
N LEU A 82 1.68 15.62 -28.12
CA LEU A 82 2.21 15.11 -26.86
C LEU A 82 2.60 13.65 -27.02
N GLY A 83 3.90 13.38 -27.17
CA GLY A 83 4.43 12.01 -27.33
C GLY A 83 4.83 11.33 -26.02
N ILE A 84 5.52 12.05 -25.14
CA ILE A 84 6.10 11.53 -23.90
C ILE A 84 5.88 12.54 -22.77
N ARG A 85 5.64 12.05 -21.56
CA ARG A 85 5.70 12.85 -20.34
C ARG A 85 6.48 12.10 -19.25
N THR A 86 7.03 12.85 -18.31
CA THR A 86 7.77 12.32 -17.16
C THR A 86 7.11 12.78 -15.88
N GLU A 87 6.90 11.87 -14.94
CA GLU A 87 6.47 12.25 -13.60
C GLU A 87 7.66 12.79 -12.79
N ARG A 88 7.36 13.45 -11.67
CA ARG A 88 8.38 13.94 -10.75
C ARG A 88 9.22 12.82 -10.15
N SER A 89 10.48 13.13 -9.87
CA SER A 89 11.40 12.24 -9.14
C SER A 89 10.83 11.84 -7.76
N ARG A 90 10.91 10.56 -7.42
CA ARG A 90 10.46 9.99 -6.14
C ARG A 90 11.61 9.35 -5.40
N ARG A 91 11.77 9.72 -4.13
CA ARG A 91 12.72 9.10 -3.22
C ARG A 91 12.14 7.86 -2.57
N ILE A 92 12.95 6.81 -2.53
CA ILE A 92 12.68 5.54 -1.88
C ILE A 92 13.72 5.36 -0.78
N PHE A 93 13.27 5.41 0.47
CA PHE A 93 14.15 5.29 1.63
C PHE A 93 14.52 3.82 1.86
N LEU A 94 15.82 3.57 2.06
CA LEU A 94 16.40 2.25 2.30
C LEU A 94 16.58 1.96 3.80
N THR A 95 16.18 2.89 4.66
CA THR A 95 16.29 2.80 6.10
C THR A 95 15.00 3.30 6.76
N LYS A 96 14.84 3.02 8.05
CA LYS A 96 13.76 3.59 8.87
C LYS A 96 14.29 4.13 10.20
N LEU A 97 13.53 5.03 10.81
CA LEU A 97 13.92 5.71 12.04
C LEU A 97 13.84 4.81 13.28
N HIS A 98 12.81 3.98 13.35
CA HIS A 98 12.53 3.12 14.51
C HIS A 98 12.35 1.67 14.11
N VAL A 99 12.90 0.76 14.93
CA VAL A 99 12.67 -0.68 14.78
C VAL A 99 11.21 -0.99 15.08
N THR A 100 10.59 -1.84 14.27
CA THR A 100 9.20 -2.29 14.50
C THR A 100 9.17 -3.32 15.61
N SER A 101 8.34 -3.14 16.62
CA SER A 101 8.16 -4.11 17.70
C SER A 101 7.21 -5.21 17.26
N LEU A 102 7.60 -6.46 17.52
CA LEU A 102 6.80 -7.64 17.26
C LEU A 102 6.39 -8.30 18.58
N SER A 103 5.10 -8.53 18.75
CA SER A 103 4.54 -9.38 19.79
C SER A 103 3.66 -10.46 19.19
N VAL A 104 3.23 -11.40 20.03
CA VAL A 104 2.32 -12.47 19.62
C VAL A 104 0.91 -12.17 20.09
N SER A 105 -0.07 -12.33 19.19
CA SER A 105 -1.47 -12.05 19.46
C SER A 105 -2.13 -13.17 20.25
N SER A 106 -2.91 -12.81 21.27
CA SER A 106 -3.82 -13.75 21.97
C SER A 106 -5.11 -14.04 21.18
N SER A 107 -5.32 -13.33 20.06
CA SER A 107 -6.51 -13.49 19.22
C SER A 107 -6.59 -14.88 18.57
N PRO A 108 -7.80 -15.44 18.35
CA PRO A 108 -7.96 -16.64 17.53
C PRO A 108 -7.69 -16.41 16.04
N ASN A 109 -7.52 -15.16 15.58
CA ASN A 109 -7.26 -14.83 14.17
C ASN A 109 -6.05 -15.61 13.64
N PHE A 110 -6.25 -16.30 12.53
CA PHE A 110 -5.20 -17.06 11.82
C PHE A 110 -4.45 -18.09 12.69
N ARG A 111 -4.92 -18.41 13.91
CA ARG A 111 -4.28 -19.40 14.79
C ARG A 111 -4.33 -20.81 14.20
N VAL A 112 -5.41 -21.12 13.48
CA VAL A 112 -5.53 -22.34 12.67
C VAL A 112 -5.56 -21.92 11.20
N TRP A 113 -4.60 -22.41 10.42
CA TRP A 113 -4.48 -22.09 8.99
C TRP A 113 -4.93 -23.27 8.14
N ASP A 114 -6.04 -23.14 7.42
CA ASP A 114 -6.57 -24.17 6.51
C ASP A 114 -6.67 -25.59 7.12
N LYS A 115 -7.02 -25.67 8.41
CA LYS A 115 -7.08 -26.92 9.20
C LYS A 115 -5.73 -27.63 9.37
N ASN A 116 -4.63 -26.97 9.05
CA ASN A 116 -3.30 -27.47 9.35
C ASN A 116 -3.08 -27.45 10.88
N ALA A 117 -2.52 -28.54 11.41
CA ALA A 117 -2.14 -28.65 12.81
C ALA A 117 -0.93 -27.77 13.15
N ASN A 118 -0.14 -27.38 12.15
CA ASN A 118 0.99 -26.48 12.29
C ASN A 118 0.64 -25.06 11.82
N ASN A 119 1.19 -24.10 12.54
CA ASN A 119 1.16 -22.68 12.22
C ASN A 119 2.55 -22.10 12.44
N GLY A 120 3.21 -21.73 11.35
CA GLY A 120 4.52 -21.10 11.35
C GLY A 120 4.50 -19.65 10.91
N ILE A 121 3.34 -18.99 10.81
CA ILE A 121 3.22 -17.64 10.23
C ILE A 121 4.20 -16.67 10.89
N ALA A 122 4.29 -16.65 12.22
CA ALA A 122 5.21 -15.78 12.94
C ALA A 122 6.68 -16.03 12.56
N LEU A 123 7.12 -17.28 12.55
CA LEU A 123 8.49 -17.68 12.21
C LEU A 123 8.81 -17.36 10.74
N LEU A 124 7.89 -17.65 9.84
CA LEU A 124 8.06 -17.40 8.41
C LEU A 124 8.09 -15.90 8.11
N THR A 125 7.32 -15.07 8.82
CA THR A 125 7.37 -13.61 8.68
C THR A 125 8.71 -13.05 9.16
N LEU A 126 9.25 -13.57 10.28
CA LEU A 126 10.62 -13.24 10.74
C LEU A 126 11.67 -13.65 9.70
N GLY A 127 11.55 -14.86 9.14
CA GLY A 127 12.43 -15.37 8.10
C GLY A 127 12.41 -14.51 6.84
N TRP A 128 11.22 -14.15 6.33
CA TRP A 128 11.09 -13.26 5.18
C TRP A 128 11.61 -11.84 5.45
N SER A 129 11.38 -11.32 6.66
CA SER A 129 11.90 -10.01 7.06
C SER A 129 13.44 -10.00 7.10
N TYR A 130 14.05 -11.09 7.56
CA TYR A 130 15.49 -11.30 7.47
C TYR A 130 15.94 -11.36 6.01
N ILE A 131 15.29 -12.19 5.17
CA ILE A 131 15.64 -12.37 3.75
C ILE A 131 15.61 -11.03 3.00
N LEU A 132 14.56 -10.22 3.18
CA LEU A 132 14.44 -8.90 2.57
C LEU A 132 15.60 -7.97 3.02
N SER A 133 15.98 -8.05 4.29
CA SER A 133 17.06 -7.24 4.85
C SER A 133 18.45 -7.69 4.38
N ALA A 134 18.68 -8.99 4.31
CA ALA A 134 19.89 -9.57 3.75
C ALA A 134 20.02 -9.19 2.26
N ALA A 135 18.93 -9.27 1.51
CA ALA A 135 18.93 -8.94 0.09
C ALA A 135 19.18 -7.44 -0.14
N LEU A 136 18.74 -6.56 0.75
CA LEU A 136 19.09 -5.14 0.70
C LEU A 136 20.55 -4.91 1.04
N ALA A 137 21.04 -5.53 2.12
CA ALA A 137 22.43 -5.43 2.55
C ALA A 137 23.40 -5.92 1.45
N GLU A 138 23.09 -7.04 0.80
CA GLU A 138 23.85 -7.59 -0.33
C GLU A 138 23.94 -6.59 -1.50
N ARG A 139 22.82 -5.95 -1.88
CA ARG A 139 22.79 -4.92 -2.93
C ARG A 139 23.63 -3.69 -2.58
N GLN A 140 23.77 -3.37 -1.30
CA GLN A 140 24.60 -2.28 -0.79
C GLN A 140 26.06 -2.69 -0.50
N GLY A 141 26.40 -3.98 -0.68
CA GLY A 141 27.71 -4.51 -0.29
C GLY A 141 27.98 -4.42 1.22
N LEU A 142 26.94 -4.57 2.05
CA LEU A 142 27.00 -4.51 3.51
C LEU A 142 26.87 -5.91 4.11
N PRO A 143 27.70 -6.26 5.12
CA PRO A 143 27.50 -7.48 5.86
C PRO A 143 26.37 -7.32 6.90
N LEU A 144 25.60 -8.39 7.08
CA LEU A 144 24.77 -8.56 8.27
C LEU A 144 25.60 -9.12 9.43
N VAL A 145 25.25 -8.74 10.64
CA VAL A 145 25.86 -9.24 11.87
C VAL A 145 24.79 -9.71 12.86
N TYR A 146 25.08 -10.78 13.59
CA TYR A 146 24.26 -11.19 14.73
C TYR A 146 24.44 -10.21 15.88
N CYS A 147 23.34 -9.89 16.54
CA CYS A 147 23.33 -9.04 17.72
C CYS A 147 23.40 -9.89 18.98
N GLN A 148 23.86 -9.30 20.10
CA GLN A 148 23.80 -9.97 21.39
C GLN A 148 22.35 -10.11 21.84
N THR A 149 21.90 -11.35 22.01
CA THR A 149 20.54 -11.68 22.40
C THR A 149 20.46 -12.00 23.89
N THR A 150 19.36 -11.62 24.54
CA THR A 150 19.12 -12.02 25.93
C THR A 150 18.49 -13.41 25.98
N PRO A 151 18.96 -14.32 26.86
CA PRO A 151 18.34 -15.63 27.01
C PRO A 151 16.89 -15.50 27.47
N SER A 152 16.00 -16.36 26.95
CA SER A 152 14.63 -16.45 27.47
C SER A 152 14.64 -17.11 28.85
N THR A 153 13.95 -16.50 29.81
CA THR A 153 13.75 -17.05 31.17
C THR A 153 12.46 -17.88 31.29
N CYS A 154 11.64 -17.97 30.24
CA CYS A 154 10.36 -18.66 30.27
C CYS A 154 10.44 -20.01 29.54
N PRO A 155 9.97 -21.13 30.13
CA PRO A 155 9.96 -22.42 29.47
C PRO A 155 9.00 -22.37 28.27
N SER A 156 9.54 -22.57 27.08
CA SER A 156 8.79 -22.62 25.82
C SER A 156 8.97 -23.98 25.15
N PRO A 157 7.99 -24.47 24.37
CA PRO A 157 8.17 -25.70 23.61
C PRO A 157 9.37 -25.57 22.66
N THR A 158 10.22 -26.59 22.66
CA THR A 158 11.35 -26.66 21.73
C THR A 158 10.86 -27.06 20.34
N LEU A 159 11.23 -26.30 19.32
CA LEU A 159 11.00 -26.66 17.92
C LEU A 159 12.01 -27.73 17.47
N ASP A 160 11.51 -28.85 16.97
CA ASP A 160 12.36 -29.92 16.42
C ASP A 160 12.96 -29.55 15.06
N LEU A 161 14.20 -29.05 15.08
CA LEU A 161 15.00 -28.75 13.90
C LEU A 161 16.09 -29.81 13.66
N SER A 162 15.85 -31.08 13.97
CA SER A 162 16.86 -32.14 13.80
C SER A 162 17.29 -32.40 12.34
N TYR A 163 16.51 -31.94 11.34
CA TYR A 163 16.96 -31.94 9.93
C TYR A 163 17.95 -30.82 9.61
N ALA A 164 17.95 -29.74 10.38
CA ALA A 164 18.64 -28.51 10.05
C ALA A 164 20.15 -28.64 10.30
N SER A 165 20.95 -27.98 9.48
CA SER A 165 22.38 -27.85 9.74
C SER A 165 22.64 -26.93 10.95
N PRO A 166 23.81 -27.01 11.61
CA PRO A 166 24.13 -26.09 12.71
C PRO A 166 24.01 -24.60 12.33
N PRO A 167 24.46 -24.14 11.14
CA PRO A 167 24.23 -22.76 10.70
C PRO A 167 22.75 -22.38 10.53
N GLU A 168 21.90 -23.30 10.07
CA GLU A 168 20.46 -23.05 9.97
C GLU A 168 19.81 -22.91 11.34
N ARG A 169 20.17 -23.76 12.31
CA ARG A 169 19.65 -23.67 13.68
C ARG A 169 20.09 -22.40 14.39
N GLU A 170 21.34 -21.98 14.19
CA GLU A 170 21.84 -20.70 14.70
C GLU A 170 21.09 -19.52 14.08
N TRP A 171 20.83 -19.56 12.78
CA TRP A 171 20.01 -18.53 12.12
C TRP A 171 18.59 -18.48 12.67
N TRP A 172 17.89 -19.61 12.79
CA TRP A 172 16.55 -19.63 13.38
C TRP A 172 16.55 -19.12 14.82
N ARG A 173 17.56 -19.47 15.63
CA ARG A 173 17.74 -18.93 16.99
C ARG A 173 17.87 -17.42 16.95
N ALA A 174 18.75 -16.89 16.11
CA ALA A 174 19.02 -15.47 16.06
C ALA A 174 17.77 -14.67 15.68
N ILE A 175 17.02 -15.08 14.66
CA ILE A 175 15.86 -14.30 14.19
C ILE A 175 14.63 -14.40 15.13
N THR A 176 14.59 -15.40 16.01
CA THR A 176 13.50 -15.61 16.99
C THR A 176 13.86 -15.13 18.39
N ALA A 177 15.12 -14.78 18.63
CA ALA A 177 15.59 -14.34 19.93
C ALA A 177 14.96 -13.02 20.35
N ARG A 178 14.73 -12.86 21.67
CA ARG A 178 14.16 -11.64 22.24
C ARG A 178 15.09 -10.45 21.98
N GLY A 179 14.51 -9.34 21.52
CA GLY A 179 15.23 -8.14 21.13
C GLY A 179 15.49 -8.07 19.63
N VAL A 180 16.63 -7.49 19.24
CA VAL A 180 17.04 -7.41 17.83
C VAL A 180 18.08 -8.50 17.62
N GLY A 181 17.76 -9.50 16.81
CA GLY A 181 18.62 -10.67 16.59
C GLY A 181 19.74 -10.46 15.57
N TRP A 182 19.55 -9.51 14.66
CA TRP A 182 20.49 -9.20 13.58
C TRP A 182 20.42 -7.71 13.23
N SER A 183 21.50 -7.18 12.64
CA SER A 183 21.56 -5.79 12.15
C SER A 183 22.52 -5.66 10.98
N MET A 184 22.43 -4.53 10.26
CA MET A 184 23.46 -4.14 9.30
C MET A 184 24.66 -3.58 10.06
N ALA A 185 25.88 -3.91 9.60
CA ALA A 185 27.12 -3.64 10.35
C ALA A 185 27.41 -2.15 10.64
N ASP A 186 26.82 -1.24 9.88
CA ASP A 186 26.96 0.21 10.03
C ASP A 186 25.91 0.86 10.96
N LYS A 187 25.14 0.05 11.69
CA LYS A 187 24.05 0.48 12.58
C LYS A 187 22.85 1.13 11.89
N ARG A 188 22.75 1.07 10.56
CA ARG A 188 21.50 1.44 9.86
C ARG A 188 20.42 0.38 10.14
N ILE A 189 19.20 0.86 10.28
CA ILE A 189 18.05 0.01 10.55
C ILE A 189 17.40 -0.37 9.22
N SER A 190 17.38 -1.67 8.94
CA SER A 190 16.67 -2.19 7.77
C SER A 190 15.17 -1.86 7.88
N PRO A 191 14.48 -1.52 6.78
CA PRO A 191 13.04 -1.30 6.75
C PRO A 191 12.24 -2.48 7.32
N TRP A 192 12.76 -3.70 7.19
CA TRP A 192 12.14 -4.93 7.71
C TRP A 192 12.72 -5.41 9.06
N ALA A 193 13.64 -4.65 9.68
CA ALA A 193 14.17 -4.99 10.99
C ALA A 193 13.07 -4.95 12.06
N MET A 194 13.09 -5.93 12.96
CA MET A 194 12.13 -6.05 14.05
C MET A 194 12.81 -6.28 15.39
N LYS A 195 12.14 -5.79 16.44
CA LYS A 195 12.44 -6.08 17.84
C LYS A 195 11.45 -7.14 18.29
N VAL A 196 11.92 -8.36 18.45
CA VAL A 196 11.11 -9.55 18.71
C VAL A 196 10.83 -9.66 20.20
N GLY A 197 9.56 -9.78 20.56
CA GLY A 197 9.11 -10.15 21.90
C GLY A 197 9.27 -11.65 22.16
N ASP A 198 8.51 -12.19 23.13
CA ASP A 198 8.42 -13.64 23.29
C ASP A 198 7.46 -14.22 22.24
N ILE A 199 7.98 -15.08 21.36
CA ILE A 199 7.15 -15.77 20.36
C ILE A 199 6.67 -17.16 20.80
N GLY A 200 7.03 -17.60 22.02
CA GLY A 200 6.55 -18.84 22.62
C GLY A 200 7.18 -20.10 22.05
N ILE A 201 8.38 -20.01 21.46
CA ILE A 201 9.16 -21.14 20.92
C ILE A 201 10.61 -20.99 21.30
N GLU A 202 11.24 -22.13 21.63
CA GLU A 202 12.68 -22.22 21.88
C GLU A 202 13.37 -23.07 20.80
N ILE A 203 14.57 -22.67 20.39
CA ILE A 203 15.41 -23.43 19.46
C ILE A 203 16.67 -23.89 20.18
N GLN A 204 16.74 -25.20 20.43
CA GLN A 204 17.90 -25.83 21.04
C GLN A 204 19.09 -25.85 20.07
N ASP A 205 20.27 -25.44 20.54
CA ASP A 205 21.56 -25.81 19.97
C ASP A 205 22.69 -25.41 20.93
N VAL A 206 23.79 -26.14 20.84
CA VAL A 206 25.08 -25.82 21.46
C VAL A 206 26.01 -25.50 20.30
N VAL A 207 26.20 -24.22 20.01
CA VAL A 207 27.08 -23.83 18.90
C VAL A 207 28.51 -23.73 19.41
N GLU A 208 29.34 -24.71 19.05
CA GLU A 208 30.77 -24.74 19.37
C GLU A 208 31.60 -23.76 18.51
N ASN A 209 31.07 -23.32 17.35
CA ASN A 209 31.68 -22.33 16.47
C ASN A 209 30.63 -21.49 15.73
N PRO A 210 30.35 -20.25 16.14
CA PRO A 210 29.36 -19.40 15.47
C PRO A 210 29.84 -19.01 14.07
N GLN A 211 29.08 -19.40 13.04
CA GLN A 211 29.24 -18.88 11.69
C GLN A 211 28.50 -17.55 11.53
N GLY A 212 28.88 -16.76 10.52
CA GLY A 212 28.21 -15.50 10.21
C GLY A 212 26.76 -15.70 9.72
N PRO A 213 25.94 -14.63 9.70
CA PRO A 213 24.58 -14.70 9.17
C PRO A 213 24.55 -15.16 7.70
N PRO A 214 23.57 -15.98 7.28
CA PRO A 214 23.46 -16.48 5.91
C PRO A 214 23.14 -15.38 4.89
N SER A 215 23.42 -15.63 3.62
CA SER A 215 22.89 -14.81 2.52
C SER A 215 21.36 -14.88 2.42
N ALA A 216 20.74 -13.93 1.73
CA ALA A 216 19.31 -13.92 1.46
C ALA A 216 18.86 -15.22 0.77
N ARG A 217 19.67 -15.72 -0.17
CA ARG A 217 19.41 -16.98 -0.90
C ARG A 217 19.49 -18.19 0.01
N GLU A 218 20.50 -18.27 0.87
CA GLU A 218 20.64 -19.39 1.83
C GLU A 218 19.50 -19.38 2.86
N ALA A 219 19.17 -18.22 3.40
CA ALA A 219 18.03 -18.06 4.31
C ALA A 219 16.70 -18.45 3.65
N ALA A 220 16.51 -18.15 2.35
CA ALA A 220 15.34 -18.59 1.59
C ALA A 220 15.28 -20.13 1.45
N CYS A 221 16.42 -20.80 1.25
CA CYS A 221 16.48 -22.27 1.27
C CYS A 221 16.11 -22.83 2.66
N TYR A 222 16.62 -22.24 3.74
CA TYR A 222 16.28 -22.65 5.11
C TYR A 222 14.77 -22.49 5.39
N LEU A 223 14.18 -21.38 4.95
CA LEU A 223 12.75 -21.13 5.03
C LEU A 223 11.93 -22.19 4.27
N SER A 224 12.34 -22.56 3.05
CA SER A 224 11.70 -23.61 2.26
C SER A 224 11.76 -24.97 2.97
N ARG A 225 12.90 -25.32 3.57
CA ARG A 225 13.04 -26.58 4.33
C ARG A 225 12.11 -26.66 5.53
N LEU A 226 11.93 -25.55 6.25
CA LEU A 226 10.94 -25.48 7.33
C LEU A 226 9.52 -25.67 6.79
N CYS A 227 9.20 -25.07 5.64
CA CYS A 227 7.90 -25.24 5.00
C CYS A 227 7.63 -26.70 4.61
N ASP A 228 8.62 -27.41 4.07
CA ASP A 228 8.51 -28.83 3.73
C ASP A 228 8.36 -29.69 4.99
N ALA A 229 9.18 -29.41 6.02
CA ALA A 229 9.18 -30.17 7.27
C ALA A 229 7.83 -30.11 8.01
N TYR A 230 7.12 -28.98 7.94
CA TYR A 230 5.88 -28.76 8.71
C TYR A 230 4.64 -28.52 7.84
N GLY A 231 4.75 -28.65 6.51
CA GLY A 231 3.65 -28.45 5.58
C GLY A 231 3.13 -27.01 5.54
N LEU A 232 4.02 -26.01 5.54
CA LEU A 232 3.68 -24.59 5.69
C LEU A 232 3.64 -23.81 4.37
N GLY A 233 3.64 -24.48 3.21
CA GLY A 233 3.80 -23.83 1.90
C GLY A 233 2.86 -22.63 1.67
N SER A 234 1.56 -22.76 1.96
CA SER A 234 0.60 -21.64 1.82
C SER A 234 0.77 -20.53 2.86
N GLN A 235 1.38 -20.83 4.01
CA GLN A 235 1.69 -19.84 5.04
C GLN A 235 2.91 -19.02 4.65
N SER A 236 3.85 -19.56 3.86
CA SER A 236 5.05 -18.85 3.41
C SER A 236 4.71 -17.56 2.65
N SER A 237 3.86 -17.66 1.62
CA SER A 237 3.47 -16.49 0.82
C SER A 237 2.63 -15.49 1.63
N ALA A 238 1.79 -15.97 2.54
CA ALA A 238 1.04 -15.11 3.46
C ALA A 238 1.96 -14.35 4.44
N SER A 239 2.98 -15.03 4.96
CA SER A 239 4.01 -14.45 5.81
C SER A 239 4.92 -13.46 5.07
N LEU A 240 5.23 -13.73 3.80
CA LEU A 240 5.91 -12.76 2.96
C LEU A 240 5.06 -11.51 2.78
N ALA A 241 3.77 -11.65 2.49
CA ALA A 241 2.87 -10.49 2.41
C ALA A 241 2.84 -9.67 3.72
N ALA A 242 2.85 -10.33 4.88
CA ALA A 242 2.95 -9.65 6.18
C ALA A 242 4.30 -8.93 6.35
N ALA A 243 5.41 -9.55 5.95
CA ALA A 243 6.74 -8.94 5.99
C ALA A 243 6.80 -7.69 5.09
N LEU A 244 6.21 -7.74 3.90
CA LEU A 244 6.16 -6.62 2.96
C LEU A 244 5.39 -5.41 3.51
N THR A 245 4.44 -5.61 4.43
CA THR A 245 3.68 -4.52 5.04
C THR A 245 4.38 -3.85 6.22
N ILE A 246 5.51 -4.39 6.70
CA ILE A 246 6.24 -3.83 7.85
C ILE A 246 6.64 -2.36 7.64
N PRO A 247 7.21 -1.94 6.49
CA PRO A 247 7.55 -0.54 6.28
C PRO A 247 6.32 0.37 6.26
N LEU A 248 5.18 -0.08 5.77
CA LEU A 248 3.93 0.69 5.82
C LEU A 248 3.49 0.92 7.29
N HIS A 249 3.56 -0.11 8.14
CA HIS A 249 3.31 0.06 9.57
C HIS A 249 4.29 1.04 10.23
N ALA A 250 5.59 0.94 9.91
CA ALA A 250 6.62 1.82 10.46
C ALA A 250 6.43 3.29 10.07
N ASN A 251 5.93 3.55 8.87
CA ASN A 251 5.67 4.90 8.40
C ASN A 251 4.33 5.47 8.91
N ALA A 252 3.45 4.62 9.44
CA ALA A 252 2.13 5.03 9.93
C ALA A 252 2.18 6.05 11.09
N SER A 253 3.19 5.94 11.96
CA SER A 253 3.54 6.98 12.92
C SER A 253 5.05 7.19 12.84
N PRO A 254 5.55 8.22 12.14
CA PRO A 254 6.99 8.40 11.96
C PRO A 254 7.72 8.70 13.27
N PHE A 255 7.01 9.14 14.31
CA PHE A 255 7.59 9.53 15.60
C PHE A 255 7.51 8.44 16.69
N ASP A 256 6.75 7.38 16.46
CA ASP A 256 6.58 6.29 17.43
C ASP A 256 7.01 4.95 16.81
N PRO A 257 7.67 4.06 17.58
CA PRO A 257 7.90 2.70 17.13
C PRO A 257 6.58 2.01 16.77
N ALA A 258 6.47 1.53 15.53
CA ALA A 258 5.31 0.75 15.13
C ALA A 258 5.29 -0.61 15.83
N GLU A 259 4.09 -1.08 16.16
CA GLU A 259 3.87 -2.39 16.74
C GLU A 259 3.08 -3.27 15.77
N ILE A 260 3.45 -4.55 15.70
CA ILE A 260 2.69 -5.59 15.00
C ILE A 260 2.49 -6.79 15.91
N GLU A 261 1.38 -7.50 15.69
CA GLU A 261 1.03 -8.71 16.42
C GLU A 261 0.88 -9.87 15.44
N LEU A 262 1.65 -10.94 15.61
CA LEU A 262 1.55 -12.13 14.76
C LEU A 262 0.85 -13.29 15.49
N PRO A 263 0.22 -14.24 14.78
CA PRO A 263 -0.42 -15.40 15.40
C PRO A 263 0.56 -16.25 16.19
N ILE A 264 0.11 -16.82 17.32
CA ILE A 264 0.92 -17.76 18.12
C ILE A 264 1.32 -18.94 17.24
N PRO A 265 2.64 -19.21 17.10
CA PRO A 265 3.08 -20.36 16.32
C PRO A 265 2.73 -21.67 17.04
N THR A 266 2.50 -22.73 16.28
CA THR A 266 2.15 -24.07 16.80
C THR A 266 2.76 -25.12 15.91
N PHE A 267 3.47 -26.09 16.48
CA PHE A 267 4.13 -27.16 15.74
C PHE A 267 3.81 -28.50 16.39
N ALA A 268 2.81 -29.20 15.85
CA ALA A 268 2.29 -30.44 16.42
C ALA A 268 2.80 -31.68 15.69
N THR A 269 3.04 -31.60 14.38
CA THR A 269 3.39 -32.79 13.58
C THR A 269 4.40 -32.43 12.50
N ARG A 270 5.51 -33.15 12.47
CA ARG A 270 6.53 -33.00 11.43
C ARG A 270 6.32 -34.06 10.34
N ALA A 271 6.56 -33.68 9.09
CA ALA A 271 6.59 -34.60 7.96
C ALA A 271 7.73 -35.63 8.14
N THR A 272 7.47 -36.87 7.75
CA THR A 272 8.44 -37.97 7.82
C THR A 272 9.45 -37.96 6.67
N CYS A 273 9.11 -37.29 5.57
CA CYS A 273 10.00 -37.17 4.41
C CYS A 273 11.08 -36.10 4.66
N PRO A 274 12.31 -36.30 4.16
CA PRO A 274 13.36 -35.30 4.27
C PRO A 274 12.97 -34.01 3.51
N PRO A 275 13.19 -32.83 4.10
CA PRO A 275 12.95 -31.55 3.42
C PRO A 275 13.78 -31.42 2.15
N THR A 276 13.21 -30.83 1.10
CA THR A 276 13.95 -30.56 -0.13
C THR A 276 14.65 -29.21 -0.05
N THR A 277 15.83 -29.12 -0.68
CA THR A 277 16.54 -27.84 -0.78
C THR A 277 16.09 -27.15 -2.06
N SER A 278 15.00 -26.40 -1.96
CA SER A 278 14.50 -25.52 -3.02
C SER A 278 14.46 -24.08 -2.54
N ILE A 279 14.50 -23.15 -3.49
CA ILE A 279 14.25 -21.73 -3.22
C ILE A 279 12.75 -21.48 -3.42
N PRO A 280 12.06 -20.78 -2.50
CA PRO A 280 10.67 -20.40 -2.69
C PRO A 280 10.48 -19.63 -4.00
N THR A 281 9.42 -19.91 -4.75
CA THR A 281 9.13 -19.23 -6.03
C THR A 281 9.08 -17.72 -5.89
N ASP A 282 8.54 -17.24 -4.76
CA ASP A 282 8.41 -15.81 -4.44
C ASP A 282 9.78 -15.09 -4.33
N PHE A 283 10.86 -15.82 -4.03
CA PHE A 283 12.21 -15.24 -3.97
C PHE A 283 12.68 -14.72 -5.33
N ASN A 284 12.20 -15.29 -6.44
CA ASN A 284 12.52 -14.79 -7.78
C ASN A 284 11.90 -13.41 -8.05
N LEU A 285 10.88 -13.01 -7.26
CA LEU A 285 10.21 -11.71 -7.37
C LEU A 285 10.74 -10.69 -6.35
N ILE A 286 11.77 -11.04 -5.58
CA ILE A 286 12.17 -10.27 -4.39
C ILE A 286 12.51 -8.81 -4.70
N GLY A 287 13.15 -8.52 -5.84
CA GLY A 287 13.50 -7.15 -6.22
C GLY A 287 12.28 -6.25 -6.42
N TYR A 288 11.24 -6.76 -7.11
CA TYR A 288 9.97 -6.06 -7.31
C TYR A 288 9.18 -5.91 -5.99
N LEU A 289 9.13 -6.98 -5.19
CA LEU A 289 8.44 -6.96 -3.90
C LEU A 289 9.10 -5.99 -2.91
N MET A 290 10.44 -5.90 -2.92
CA MET A 290 11.18 -4.92 -2.14
C MET A 290 10.83 -3.50 -2.56
N THR A 291 10.82 -3.18 -3.85
CA THR A 291 10.37 -1.85 -4.33
C THR A 291 8.99 -1.50 -3.80
N LEU A 292 8.03 -2.43 -3.91
CA LEU A 292 6.66 -2.22 -3.43
C LEU A 292 6.62 -1.95 -1.93
N SER A 293 7.35 -2.75 -1.15
CA SER A 293 7.42 -2.65 0.31
C SER A 293 8.09 -1.36 0.78
N LEU A 294 9.13 -0.90 0.09
CA LEU A 294 9.85 0.34 0.39
C LEU A 294 9.09 1.61 -0.02
N CYS A 295 7.99 1.47 -0.77
CA CYS A 295 7.16 2.59 -1.21
C CYS A 295 5.77 2.59 -0.53
N PRO A 296 5.65 3.02 0.74
CA PRO A 296 4.35 3.23 1.39
C PRO A 296 3.41 4.12 0.59
N TRP A 297 3.95 5.11 -0.14
CA TRP A 297 3.19 5.99 -1.04
C TRP A 297 2.65 5.28 -2.29
N ALA A 298 3.15 4.07 -2.62
CA ALA A 298 2.58 3.22 -3.67
C ALA A 298 1.68 2.13 -3.09
N MET A 299 2.15 1.46 -2.04
CA MET A 299 1.41 0.38 -1.37
C MET A 299 0.10 0.86 -0.75
N GLY A 300 0.13 1.98 -0.03
CA GLY A 300 -1.01 2.49 0.70
C GLY A 300 -2.17 2.92 -0.20
N PRO A 301 -1.97 3.71 -1.26
CA PRO A 301 -3.06 4.06 -2.16
C PRO A 301 -3.63 2.84 -2.89
N ALA A 302 -2.77 1.89 -3.29
CA ALA A 302 -3.20 0.64 -3.90
C ALA A 302 -4.10 -0.18 -2.97
N LEU A 303 -3.80 -0.25 -1.67
CA LEU A 303 -4.68 -0.87 -0.66
C LEU A 303 -6.05 -0.17 -0.59
N TRP A 304 -6.06 1.17 -0.56
CA TRP A 304 -7.29 1.97 -0.41
C TRP A 304 -8.16 2.01 -1.67
N SER A 305 -7.63 1.62 -2.83
CA SER A 305 -8.36 1.53 -4.11
C SER A 305 -9.71 0.77 -4.00
N VAL A 306 -9.79 -0.25 -3.13
CA VAL A 306 -11.01 -1.06 -2.93
C VAL A 306 -12.22 -0.25 -2.48
N PHE A 307 -12.00 0.92 -1.87
CA PHE A 307 -13.05 1.82 -1.40
C PHE A 307 -13.49 2.84 -2.44
N TRP A 308 -12.72 3.00 -3.51
CA TRP A 308 -12.99 3.94 -4.59
C TRP A 308 -13.82 3.28 -5.70
N ASP A 309 -14.55 4.11 -6.45
CA ASP A 309 -15.33 3.67 -7.60
C ASP A 309 -15.35 4.78 -8.66
N PRO A 310 -14.97 4.47 -9.91
CA PRO A 310 -14.72 5.49 -10.92
C PRO A 310 -15.99 6.15 -11.45
N ASP A 311 -17.17 5.59 -11.16
CA ASP A 311 -18.48 6.10 -11.58
C ASP A 311 -19.18 6.92 -10.48
N VAL A 312 -18.49 7.18 -9.36
CA VAL A 312 -18.99 8.03 -8.27
C VAL A 312 -18.31 9.39 -8.34
N PRO A 313 -19.03 10.48 -8.63
CA PRO A 313 -18.46 11.82 -8.57
C PRO A 313 -18.25 12.29 -7.12
N CYS A 314 -17.39 13.29 -6.92
CA CYS A 314 -17.00 13.78 -5.61
C CYS A 314 -18.17 14.22 -4.72
N ASN A 315 -19.24 14.78 -5.30
CA ASN A 315 -20.44 15.20 -4.59
C ASN A 315 -21.30 14.02 -4.08
N PHE A 316 -21.00 12.78 -4.49
CA PHE A 316 -21.66 11.58 -3.98
C PHE A 316 -20.71 10.62 -3.26
N ALA A 317 -19.46 11.04 -3.00
CA ALA A 317 -18.47 10.24 -2.28
C ALA A 317 -19.01 9.74 -0.93
N GLY A 318 -19.70 10.60 -0.16
CA GLY A 318 -20.29 10.23 1.13
C GLY A 318 -21.34 9.13 1.04
N ALA A 319 -22.20 9.19 0.00
CA ALA A 319 -23.21 8.18 -0.25
C ALA A 319 -22.57 6.82 -0.59
N TRP A 320 -21.39 6.83 -1.20
CA TRP A 320 -20.64 5.63 -1.51
C TRP A 320 -19.88 5.06 -0.31
N VAL A 321 -19.08 5.87 0.41
CA VAL A 321 -18.16 5.36 1.44
C VAL A 321 -18.80 5.09 2.80
N LEU A 322 -19.88 5.80 3.16
CA LEU A 322 -20.52 5.63 4.47
C LEU A 322 -21.12 4.21 4.66
N PRO A 323 -21.80 3.60 3.66
CA PRO A 323 -22.17 2.20 3.71
C PRO A 323 -21.01 1.23 3.94
N ILE A 324 -19.84 1.52 3.35
CA ILE A 324 -18.63 0.71 3.50
C ILE A 324 -18.17 0.74 4.95
N ALA A 325 -18.08 1.95 5.53
CA ALA A 325 -17.72 2.13 6.93
C ALA A 325 -18.67 1.34 7.84
N ALA A 326 -19.98 1.41 7.60
CA ALA A 326 -20.98 0.69 8.36
C ALA A 326 -20.85 -0.84 8.22
N ALA A 327 -20.52 -1.32 7.01
CA ALA A 327 -20.36 -2.74 6.73
C ALA A 327 -19.12 -3.34 7.42
N LEU A 328 -17.99 -2.62 7.43
CA LEU A 328 -16.71 -3.11 7.95
C LEU A 328 -16.52 -2.87 9.46
N ARG A 329 -17.16 -1.84 10.02
CA ARG A 329 -17.04 -1.47 11.44
C ARG A 329 -17.20 -2.65 12.42
N PRO A 330 -18.19 -3.56 12.27
CA PRO A 330 -18.31 -4.71 13.18
C PRO A 330 -17.10 -5.64 13.13
N ALA A 331 -16.53 -5.90 11.95
CA ALA A 331 -15.36 -6.77 11.82
C ALA A 331 -14.12 -6.12 12.46
N ILE A 332 -13.89 -4.83 12.23
CA ILE A 332 -12.77 -4.07 12.82
C ILE A 332 -12.92 -4.01 14.35
N ASN A 333 -14.08 -3.62 14.86
CA ASN A 333 -14.30 -3.47 16.30
C ASN A 333 -14.18 -4.79 17.06
N GLN A 334 -14.67 -5.88 16.48
CA GLN A 334 -14.61 -7.23 17.06
C GLN A 334 -13.29 -7.95 16.78
N ASN A 335 -12.30 -7.27 16.20
CA ASN A 335 -11.02 -7.85 15.82
C ASN A 335 -11.14 -9.10 14.94
N ARG A 336 -12.07 -9.15 13.97
CA ARG A 336 -12.24 -10.26 13.02
C ARG A 336 -11.39 -10.05 11.78
N MET A 337 -10.07 -10.20 11.93
CA MET A 337 -9.10 -9.94 10.86
C MET A 337 -9.20 -10.98 9.74
N ASP A 338 -9.55 -12.21 10.07
CA ASP A 338 -9.82 -13.28 9.10
C ASP A 338 -10.96 -12.90 8.14
N LEU A 339 -12.04 -12.31 8.68
CA LEU A 339 -13.18 -11.86 7.90
C LEU A 339 -12.82 -10.67 7.01
N LEU A 340 -11.98 -9.75 7.48
CA LEU A 340 -11.48 -8.63 6.67
C LEU A 340 -10.63 -9.12 5.50
N ALA A 341 -9.66 -10.00 5.76
CA ALA A 341 -8.84 -10.60 4.70
C ALA A 341 -9.72 -11.32 3.65
N LYS A 342 -10.73 -12.08 4.08
CA LYS A 342 -11.70 -12.72 3.20
C LYS A 342 -12.56 -11.72 2.42
N ALA A 343 -12.96 -10.60 3.03
CA ALA A 343 -13.73 -9.56 2.35
C ALA A 343 -12.93 -8.89 1.22
N PHE A 344 -11.63 -8.70 1.43
CA PHE A 344 -10.73 -8.10 0.43
C PHE A 344 -10.11 -9.11 -0.54
N SER A 345 -10.38 -10.40 -0.38
CA SER A 345 -9.73 -11.48 -1.15
C SER A 345 -9.94 -11.46 -2.68
N SER A 346 -10.89 -10.67 -3.17
CA SER A 346 -11.14 -10.53 -4.62
C SER A 346 -10.49 -9.31 -5.27
N THR A 347 -9.76 -8.49 -4.51
CA THR A 347 -9.05 -7.34 -5.08
C THR A 347 -7.72 -7.80 -5.70
N VAL A 348 -7.17 -6.97 -6.58
CA VAL A 348 -5.83 -7.19 -7.16
C VAL A 348 -4.76 -7.22 -6.05
N VAL A 349 -4.89 -6.34 -5.06
CA VAL A 349 -4.02 -6.22 -3.88
C VAL A 349 -4.42 -7.11 -2.69
N ALA A 350 -5.18 -8.18 -2.93
CA ALA A 350 -5.64 -9.09 -1.90
C ALA A 350 -4.52 -9.68 -1.01
N PRO A 351 -3.33 -10.04 -1.55
CA PRO A 351 -2.20 -10.46 -0.72
C PRO A 351 -1.76 -9.42 0.31
N LEU A 352 -1.72 -8.13 -0.06
CA LEU A 352 -1.30 -7.06 0.86
C LEU A 352 -2.32 -6.87 2.00
N TRP A 353 -3.62 -6.98 1.68
CA TRP A 353 -4.67 -6.97 2.70
C TRP A 353 -4.57 -8.16 3.67
N LEU A 354 -4.20 -9.34 3.17
CA LEU A 354 -3.92 -10.50 4.01
C LEU A 354 -2.71 -10.25 4.93
N GLY A 355 -1.62 -9.68 4.39
CA GLY A 355 -0.44 -9.30 5.17
C GLY A 355 -0.77 -8.37 6.33
N LEU A 356 -1.53 -7.29 6.06
CA LEU A 356 -2.00 -6.36 7.10
C LEU A 356 -2.89 -7.04 8.15
N ALA A 357 -3.80 -7.93 7.71
CA ALA A 357 -4.68 -8.65 8.62
C ALA A 357 -3.90 -9.60 9.55
N ILE A 358 -2.84 -10.24 9.03
CA ILE A 358 -1.94 -11.12 9.79
C ILE A 358 -1.17 -10.35 10.87
N CYS A 359 -0.73 -9.12 10.57
CA CYS A 359 -0.06 -8.23 11.53
C CYS A 359 -0.97 -7.68 12.65
N GLY A 360 -2.25 -8.06 12.65
CA GLY A 360 -3.22 -7.69 13.68
C GLY A 360 -3.88 -6.33 13.46
N ARG A 361 -4.71 -5.91 14.43
CA ARG A 361 -5.49 -4.67 14.35
C ARG A 361 -4.66 -3.44 14.75
N GLN A 362 -3.66 -3.14 13.93
CA GLN A 362 -2.71 -2.04 14.13
C GLN A 362 -3.21 -0.71 13.54
N THR A 363 -2.37 0.33 13.63
CA THR A 363 -2.65 1.70 13.16
C THR A 363 -3.26 1.74 11.74
N VAL A 364 -2.70 0.99 10.80
CA VAL A 364 -3.17 0.94 9.41
C VAL A 364 -4.60 0.40 9.32
N ILE A 365 -4.92 -0.73 9.96
CA ILE A 365 -6.29 -1.27 10.00
C ILE A 365 -7.25 -0.31 10.73
N ASN A 366 -6.81 0.28 11.84
CA ASN A 366 -7.62 1.24 12.60
C ASN A 366 -7.89 2.54 11.82
N SER A 367 -7.07 2.86 10.83
CA SER A 367 -7.25 4.04 9.96
C SER A 367 -8.37 3.87 8.92
N ILE A 368 -8.80 2.63 8.63
CA ILE A 368 -9.90 2.36 7.66
C ILE A 368 -11.15 3.13 8.05
N TYR A 369 -11.61 3.02 9.31
CA TYR A 369 -12.85 3.66 9.72
C TYR A 369 -12.79 5.20 9.68
N PRO A 370 -11.77 5.88 10.24
CA PRO A 370 -11.58 7.32 10.06
C PRO A 370 -11.47 7.76 8.60
N SER A 371 -10.80 6.98 7.74
CA SER A 371 -10.67 7.31 6.31
C SER A 371 -12.03 7.30 5.60
N LEU A 372 -12.92 6.34 5.92
CA LEU A 372 -14.23 6.25 5.28
C LEU A 372 -15.26 7.19 5.92
N ALA A 373 -15.30 7.27 7.25
CA ALA A 373 -16.34 8.01 7.98
C ALA A 373 -16.08 9.52 8.06
N LYS A 374 -14.84 9.97 7.79
CA LYS A 374 -14.45 11.38 7.90
C LYS A 374 -13.62 11.88 6.72
N LEU A 375 -13.29 11.05 5.73
CA LEU A 375 -12.26 11.35 4.71
C LEU A 375 -10.99 11.93 5.33
N ARG A 376 -10.60 11.40 6.51
CA ARG A 376 -9.38 11.85 7.16
C ARG A 376 -8.22 11.54 6.21
N ASP A 377 -7.53 12.60 5.79
CA ASP A 377 -6.34 12.49 4.98
C ASP A 377 -5.24 11.77 5.77
N TYR A 378 -4.53 10.91 5.08
CA TYR A 378 -3.39 10.19 5.60
C TYR A 378 -2.35 10.14 4.49
N PRO A 379 -1.07 10.44 4.79
CA PRO A 379 -0.06 10.63 3.74
C PRO A 379 0.04 9.47 2.74
N PHE A 380 -0.23 8.24 3.19
CA PHE A 380 -0.10 7.04 2.37
C PHE A 380 -1.42 6.57 1.73
N PHE A 381 -2.52 7.32 1.75
CA PHE A 381 -3.77 6.93 1.06
C PHE A 381 -4.10 7.82 -0.15
N ARG A 382 -3.27 8.85 -0.39
CA ARG A 382 -3.47 9.76 -1.52
C ARG A 382 -3.20 9.01 -2.83
N PRO A 383 -4.12 9.04 -3.80
CA PRO A 383 -3.90 8.40 -5.09
C PRO A 383 -2.58 8.79 -5.72
N ASP A 384 -1.94 7.85 -6.40
CA ASP A 384 -0.68 8.11 -7.10
C ASP A 384 -0.66 7.32 -8.41
N ILE A 385 -0.33 8.00 -9.50
CA ILE A 385 -0.44 7.42 -10.84
C ILE A 385 0.59 6.31 -11.07
N ASP A 386 1.78 6.43 -10.45
CA ASP A 386 2.81 5.39 -10.48
C ASP A 386 2.33 4.19 -9.67
N ALA A 387 1.71 4.43 -8.51
CA ALA A 387 1.13 3.37 -7.70
C ALA A 387 0.06 2.57 -8.47
N ALA A 388 -0.80 3.26 -9.23
CA ALA A 388 -1.82 2.62 -10.05
C ALA A 388 -1.19 1.76 -11.17
N ALA A 389 -0.18 2.27 -11.88
CA ALA A 389 0.55 1.51 -12.90
C ALA A 389 1.35 0.34 -12.33
N TRP A 390 1.96 0.51 -11.16
CA TRP A 390 2.80 -0.51 -10.52
C TRP A 390 2.00 -1.70 -10.00
N THR A 391 0.77 -1.47 -9.56
CA THR A 391 -0.07 -2.49 -8.91
C THR A 391 -1.27 -2.92 -9.74
N GLY A 392 -1.56 -2.23 -10.85
CA GLY A 392 -2.77 -2.43 -11.65
C GLY A 392 -4.06 -1.99 -10.94
N ALA A 393 -3.96 -1.34 -9.77
CA ALA A 393 -5.10 -0.91 -8.97
C ALA A 393 -5.38 0.58 -9.19
N ALA A 394 -6.43 0.89 -9.95
CA ALA A 394 -6.88 2.26 -10.15
C ALA A 394 -7.42 2.88 -8.83
N GLN A 395 -7.04 4.12 -8.57
CA GLN A 395 -7.25 4.83 -7.31
C GLN A 395 -7.94 6.19 -7.51
N SER A 396 -7.95 6.70 -8.73
CA SER A 396 -8.48 8.01 -9.07
C SER A 396 -8.99 8.11 -10.50
N PHE A 397 -9.74 9.19 -10.77
CA PHE A 397 -10.19 9.51 -12.13
C PHE A 397 -9.04 9.84 -13.10
N LEU A 398 -7.82 10.08 -12.60
CA LEU A 398 -6.61 10.29 -13.41
C LEU A 398 -6.10 8.98 -14.02
N ASP A 399 -6.38 7.84 -13.36
CA ASP A 399 -5.95 6.52 -13.83
C ASP A 399 -6.83 6.02 -15.00
N ARG A 400 -7.87 6.77 -15.38
CA ARG A 400 -8.61 6.53 -16.62
C ARG A 400 -7.78 7.02 -17.80
N HIS A 401 -7.14 6.08 -18.48
CA HIS A 401 -6.17 6.39 -19.53
C HIS A 401 -6.73 7.15 -20.74
N GLN A 402 -8.03 6.99 -21.06
CA GLN A 402 -8.63 7.60 -22.25
C GLN A 402 -9.42 8.86 -21.92
N THR A 403 -8.98 10.00 -22.46
CA THR A 403 -9.83 11.21 -22.55
C THR A 403 -10.84 11.04 -23.69
N ARG A 404 -12.05 11.55 -23.49
CA ARG A 404 -13.05 11.61 -24.57
C ARG A 404 -12.87 12.92 -25.33
N PRO A 405 -12.71 12.89 -26.66
CA PRO A 405 -12.71 14.10 -27.45
C PRO A 405 -13.98 14.91 -27.21
N CYS A 406 -13.82 16.22 -27.11
CA CYS A 406 -14.94 17.14 -27.08
C CYS A 406 -15.61 17.19 -28.46
N HIS A 407 -16.93 16.98 -28.51
CA HIS A 407 -17.72 17.07 -29.74
C HIS A 407 -18.81 18.15 -29.69
N ASP A 408 -19.30 18.53 -28.50
CA ASP A 408 -20.55 19.30 -28.32
C ASP A 408 -20.34 20.63 -27.55
N ASP A 409 -19.34 21.44 -27.93
CA ASP A 409 -18.93 22.74 -27.33
C ASP A 409 -18.72 22.73 -25.79
N THR A 410 -18.80 21.55 -25.20
CA THR A 410 -18.74 21.30 -23.77
C THR A 410 -17.96 20.02 -23.51
N VAL A 411 -17.16 20.05 -22.45
CA VAL A 411 -16.28 18.97 -22.03
C VAL A 411 -16.50 18.68 -20.55
N SER A 412 -16.32 17.42 -20.13
CA SER A 412 -16.46 17.08 -18.72
C SER A 412 -15.32 17.70 -17.89
N ARG A 413 -15.62 18.19 -16.68
CA ARG A 413 -14.56 18.70 -15.78
C ARG A 413 -13.50 17.65 -15.49
N ALA A 414 -13.90 16.38 -15.41
CA ALA A 414 -12.97 15.29 -15.13
C ALA A 414 -11.95 15.09 -16.26
N ASP A 415 -12.37 15.28 -17.52
CA ASP A 415 -11.46 15.20 -18.66
C ASP A 415 -10.54 16.43 -18.71
N VAL A 416 -11.07 17.64 -18.52
CA VAL A 416 -10.26 18.87 -18.42
C VAL A 416 -9.18 18.73 -17.35
N TRP A 417 -9.55 18.26 -16.15
CA TRP A 417 -8.59 18.17 -15.05
C TRP A 417 -7.59 17.04 -15.20
N ARG A 418 -7.94 15.98 -15.95
CA ARG A 418 -6.97 14.96 -16.35
C ARG A 418 -5.97 15.51 -17.35
N LEU A 419 -6.43 16.33 -18.31
CA LEU A 419 -5.56 17.04 -19.25
C LEU A 419 -4.61 17.98 -18.53
N ARG A 420 -5.07 18.73 -17.53
CA ARG A 420 -4.19 19.57 -16.68
C ARG A 420 -3.01 18.80 -16.11
N HIS A 421 -3.28 17.65 -15.49
CA HIS A 421 -2.22 16.80 -14.96
C HIS A 421 -1.33 16.21 -16.07
N ALA A 422 -1.93 15.74 -17.16
CA ALA A 422 -1.19 15.17 -18.29
C ALA A 422 -0.25 16.18 -18.97
N CYS A 423 -0.65 17.45 -18.97
CA CYS A 423 0.07 18.56 -19.54
C CYS A 423 0.68 19.45 -18.46
N SER A 424 0.98 18.94 -17.25
CA SER A 424 1.49 19.75 -16.13
C SER A 424 2.76 20.53 -16.48
N GLN A 425 3.56 20.01 -17.41
CA GLN A 425 4.76 20.67 -17.95
C GLN A 425 4.46 21.93 -18.78
N ASN A 426 3.23 22.12 -19.25
CA ASN A 426 2.79 23.31 -19.98
C ASN A 426 2.44 24.46 -19.02
N TYR A 427 2.33 24.20 -17.71
CA TYR A 427 2.03 25.20 -16.69
C TYR A 427 3.31 25.67 -15.97
N PRO A 428 3.36 26.91 -15.47
CA PRO A 428 4.44 27.38 -14.62
C PRO A 428 4.62 26.50 -13.37
N ASP A 429 5.84 26.42 -12.83
CA ASP A 429 6.17 25.74 -11.56
C ASP A 429 5.70 24.26 -11.43
N ASN A 430 5.43 23.58 -12.54
CA ASN A 430 4.85 22.22 -12.57
C ASN A 430 3.52 22.12 -11.82
N GLU A 431 2.67 23.15 -11.93
CA GLU A 431 1.30 23.10 -11.44
C GLU A 431 0.57 21.86 -11.97
N PHE A 432 -0.31 21.28 -11.16
CA PHE A 432 -1.02 20.02 -11.45
C PHE A 432 -0.15 18.76 -11.58
N SER A 433 1.14 18.79 -11.28
CA SER A 433 1.97 17.55 -11.20
C SER A 433 1.62 16.64 -10.01
N HIS A 434 0.90 17.16 -9.02
CA HIS A 434 0.39 16.39 -7.89
C HIS A 434 -1.02 15.85 -8.15
N THR A 435 -1.28 14.64 -7.67
CA THR A 435 -2.60 14.03 -7.70
C THR A 435 -3.57 14.64 -6.66
N PRO A 436 -4.88 14.58 -6.91
CA PRO A 436 -5.88 15.06 -5.96
C PRO A 436 -5.94 14.16 -4.71
N PRO A 437 -6.30 14.70 -3.52
CA PRO A 437 -6.23 13.93 -2.27
C PRO A 437 -7.08 12.65 -2.19
N TYR A 438 -8.23 12.59 -2.88
CA TYR A 438 -9.23 11.51 -2.71
C TYR A 438 -9.66 10.80 -4.01
N GLY A 439 -9.10 11.16 -5.15
CA GLY A 439 -9.32 10.47 -6.43
C GLY A 439 -10.72 10.53 -7.05
N TRP A 440 -11.72 11.10 -6.38
CA TRP A 440 -13.08 11.24 -6.90
C TRP A 440 -13.14 12.22 -8.09
N PRO A 441 -13.80 11.87 -9.21
CA PRO A 441 -13.96 12.77 -10.34
C PRO A 441 -14.83 13.99 -9.97
N PRO A 442 -14.50 15.19 -10.48
CA PRO A 442 -15.40 16.32 -10.40
C PRO A 442 -16.68 16.08 -11.20
N PHE A 443 -17.79 16.63 -10.72
CA PHE A 443 -19.04 16.63 -11.46
C PHE A 443 -19.14 17.82 -12.41
N GLY A 444 -20.00 17.69 -13.43
CA GLY A 444 -20.37 18.76 -14.34
C GLY A 444 -19.45 18.93 -15.55
N GLN A 445 -19.75 19.97 -16.33
CA GLN A 445 -19.12 20.26 -17.61
C GLN A 445 -18.59 21.70 -17.63
N MET A 446 -17.72 21.98 -18.59
CA MET A 446 -17.17 23.29 -18.92
C MET A 446 -17.41 23.55 -20.40
N LYS A 447 -17.64 24.81 -20.79
CA LYS A 447 -17.60 25.19 -22.21
C LYS A 447 -16.16 25.16 -22.68
N VAL A 448 -15.93 24.87 -23.95
CA VAL A 448 -14.59 24.90 -24.55
C VAL A 448 -13.95 26.29 -24.39
N THR A 449 -14.74 27.36 -24.47
CA THR A 449 -14.28 28.74 -24.26
C THR A 449 -13.75 29.02 -22.86
N ASP A 450 -14.19 28.24 -21.87
CA ASP A 450 -13.85 28.42 -20.46
C ASP A 450 -12.65 27.56 -20.04
N VAL A 451 -12.14 26.71 -20.94
CA VAL A 451 -10.93 25.90 -20.72
C VAL A 451 -9.70 26.73 -21.07
N GLU A 452 -8.68 26.69 -20.21
CA GLU A 452 -7.41 27.40 -20.39
C GLU A 452 -6.66 27.03 -21.69
N LEU A 453 -5.85 27.96 -22.19
CA LEU A 453 -5.24 27.88 -23.53
C LEU A 453 -4.22 26.74 -23.64
N GLU A 454 -3.51 26.45 -22.54
CA GLU A 454 -2.45 25.44 -22.41
C GLU A 454 -2.89 24.03 -22.80
N ILE A 455 -4.20 23.74 -22.66
CA ILE A 455 -4.78 22.43 -22.97
C ILE A 455 -5.94 22.48 -23.96
N ARG A 456 -6.37 23.68 -24.39
CA ARG A 456 -7.54 23.84 -25.26
C ARG A 456 -7.38 23.10 -26.59
N ASP A 457 -6.19 23.14 -27.18
CA ASP A 457 -5.87 22.45 -28.42
C ASP A 457 -5.89 20.92 -28.27
N HIS A 458 -5.76 20.42 -27.04
CA HIS A 458 -5.82 19.00 -26.73
C HIS A 458 -7.22 18.47 -26.42
N LEU A 459 -8.25 19.33 -26.38
CA LEU A 459 -9.64 18.88 -26.13
C LEU A 459 -10.19 17.99 -27.24
N ALA A 460 -9.64 18.08 -28.45
CA ALA A 460 -9.99 17.21 -29.57
C ALA A 460 -9.23 15.87 -29.56
N CYS A 461 -8.19 15.73 -28.72
CA CYS A 461 -7.35 14.54 -28.67
C CYS A 461 -7.97 13.44 -27.78
N SER A 462 -7.82 12.19 -28.21
CA SER A 462 -8.09 11.01 -27.38
C SER A 462 -6.81 10.57 -26.69
N HIS A 463 -6.22 11.40 -25.82
CA HIS A 463 -5.00 11.04 -25.10
C HIS A 463 -5.16 9.67 -24.45
N ASN A 464 -4.16 8.82 -24.67
CA ASN A 464 -4.09 7.50 -24.09
C ASN A 464 -2.69 7.29 -23.53
N TRP A 465 -2.52 7.66 -22.26
CA TRP A 465 -1.24 7.59 -21.57
C TRP A 465 -1.00 6.19 -21.01
N ILE A 466 0.07 5.56 -21.49
CA ILE A 466 0.51 4.23 -21.05
C ILE A 466 1.87 4.37 -20.37
N TYR A 467 2.00 3.70 -19.22
CA TYR A 467 3.27 3.60 -18.51
C TYR A 467 4.32 2.95 -19.41
N SER A 468 5.47 3.59 -19.57
CA SER A 468 6.56 3.12 -20.43
C SER A 468 7.64 2.41 -19.63
N HIS A 469 8.21 3.09 -18.64
CA HIS A 469 9.29 2.58 -17.80
C HIS A 469 9.53 3.48 -16.58
N TRP A 470 10.33 2.96 -15.66
CA TRP A 470 10.97 3.70 -14.59
C TRP A 470 12.44 3.96 -14.95
N THR A 471 12.96 5.14 -14.62
CA THR A 471 14.39 5.44 -14.73
C THR A 471 14.97 5.67 -13.34
N TRP A 472 15.96 4.86 -12.98
CA TRP A 472 16.70 5.03 -11.72
C TRP A 472 17.75 6.13 -11.86
N SER A 473 17.67 7.19 -11.03
CA SER A 473 18.61 8.33 -11.06
C SER A 473 20.05 7.94 -10.69
N LEU A 474 20.26 6.76 -10.09
CA LEU A 474 21.59 6.26 -9.71
C LEU A 474 22.47 5.95 -10.92
N SER A 475 21.88 5.40 -11.97
CA SER A 475 22.61 4.78 -13.08
C SER A 475 22.04 5.13 -14.46
N ASP A 476 21.01 5.99 -14.50
CA ASP A 476 20.14 6.23 -15.66
C ASP A 476 19.61 4.93 -16.28
N ALA A 477 19.57 3.84 -15.50
CA ALA A 477 19.09 2.55 -15.96
C ALA A 477 17.57 2.59 -16.11
N VAL A 478 17.12 2.13 -17.27
CA VAL A 478 15.71 2.01 -17.61
C VAL A 478 15.20 0.62 -17.18
N ASP A 479 14.13 0.62 -16.40
CA ASP A 479 13.41 -0.58 -15.97
C ASP A 479 11.98 -0.55 -16.52
N HIS A 480 11.65 -1.47 -17.42
CA HIS A 480 10.33 -1.57 -18.04
C HIS A 480 9.24 -2.14 -17.11
N GLY A 481 9.60 -2.44 -15.87
CA GLY A 481 8.73 -2.99 -14.85
C GLY A 481 8.56 -4.50 -14.96
N PHE A 482 7.78 -5.04 -14.05
CA PHE A 482 7.37 -6.44 -14.10
C PHE A 482 6.44 -6.68 -15.31
N LEU A 483 6.71 -7.74 -16.06
CA LEU A 483 5.94 -8.12 -17.25
C LEU A 483 5.56 -9.58 -17.10
N ILE A 484 4.30 -9.84 -16.73
CA ILE A 484 3.76 -11.20 -16.83
C ILE A 484 3.59 -11.51 -18.32
N ASP A 485 4.17 -12.63 -18.76
CA ASP A 485 4.09 -13.09 -20.14
C ASP A 485 2.63 -13.11 -20.63
N ALA A 486 2.36 -12.56 -21.82
CA ALA A 486 1.02 -12.14 -22.28
C ALA A 486 -0.04 -13.26 -22.38
N ARG A 487 0.33 -14.51 -22.06
CA ARG A 487 -0.57 -15.67 -21.99
C ARG A 487 -1.34 -15.73 -20.67
N ASP A 488 -0.85 -15.10 -19.60
CA ASP A 488 -1.51 -15.08 -18.28
C ASP A 488 -2.35 -13.83 -18.03
N THR A 489 -2.14 -12.74 -18.79
CA THR A 489 -2.92 -11.49 -18.70
C THR A 489 -4.41 -11.67 -18.99
N CYS A 490 -4.81 -12.69 -19.76
CA CYS A 490 -6.21 -13.01 -20.01
C CYS A 490 -6.96 -13.52 -18.75
N ARG A 491 -6.25 -13.78 -17.63
CA ARG A 491 -6.85 -14.21 -16.34
C ARG A 491 -6.98 -13.10 -15.30
N LEU A 492 -6.24 -12.00 -15.42
CA LEU A 492 -6.25 -10.90 -14.44
C LEU A 492 -7.31 -9.82 -14.73
N SER A 493 -7.80 -9.70 -15.96
CA SER A 493 -8.67 -8.59 -16.41
C SER A 493 -10.18 -8.82 -16.25
N LYS A 494 -10.59 -9.64 -15.29
CA LYS A 494 -11.97 -9.63 -14.80
C LYS A 494 -11.90 -9.70 -13.29
N GLU A 495 -11.69 -8.55 -12.65
CA GLU A 495 -12.49 -8.29 -11.46
C GLU A 495 -13.91 -8.65 -11.87
N THR A 496 -14.43 -9.75 -11.33
CA THR A 496 -15.84 -10.06 -11.48
C THR A 496 -16.52 -8.92 -10.77
N LEU A 497 -16.84 -7.86 -11.52
CA LEU A 497 -17.78 -6.83 -11.11
C LEU A 497 -18.95 -7.64 -10.61
N LEU A 498 -19.05 -7.73 -9.28
CA LEU A 498 -20.20 -8.32 -8.63
C LEU A 498 -21.32 -7.34 -8.97
N SER A 499 -21.92 -7.53 -10.13
CA SER A 499 -23.18 -6.92 -10.51
C SER A 499 -24.23 -7.62 -9.66
N SER A 500 -24.21 -7.36 -8.36
CA SER A 500 -25.37 -7.62 -7.53
C SER A 500 -26.43 -6.63 -7.96
N ALA A 501 -27.60 -7.12 -8.33
CA ALA A 501 -28.74 -6.26 -8.58
C ALA A 501 -28.87 -5.26 -7.40
N PRO A 502 -29.10 -3.97 -7.67
CA PRO A 502 -29.30 -3.01 -6.61
C PRO A 502 -30.44 -3.52 -5.72
N VAL A 503 -30.20 -3.57 -4.40
CA VAL A 503 -31.26 -3.90 -3.47
C VAL A 503 -32.24 -2.74 -3.52
N HIS A 504 -33.41 -2.97 -4.11
CA HIS A 504 -34.48 -1.98 -4.14
C HIS A 504 -34.96 -1.71 -2.71
N ASN A 505 -35.32 -0.46 -2.41
CA ASN A 505 -35.89 0.00 -1.13
C ASN A 505 -34.93 0.09 0.07
N VAL A 506 -33.62 0.29 -0.13
CA VAL A 506 -32.72 0.63 0.99
C VAL A 506 -32.86 2.12 1.31
N GLU A 507 -33.45 2.47 2.45
CA GLU A 507 -33.48 3.84 2.94
C GLU A 507 -32.06 4.37 3.20
N MET A 508 -31.71 5.52 2.61
CA MET A 508 -30.44 6.19 2.90
C MET A 508 -30.46 6.76 4.32
N LYS A 509 -29.44 6.39 5.11
CA LYS A 509 -29.30 6.81 6.52
C LYS A 509 -28.04 7.64 6.69
N GLY A 510 -28.06 8.56 7.66
CA GLY A 510 -26.91 9.39 7.98
C GLY A 510 -26.69 10.54 6.99
N HIS A 511 -27.78 11.19 6.54
CA HIS A 511 -27.77 12.32 5.62
C HIS A 511 -26.72 13.39 5.95
N GLU A 512 -26.62 13.82 7.21
CA GLU A 512 -25.62 14.81 7.64
C GLU A 512 -24.17 14.34 7.39
N ALA A 513 -23.87 13.08 7.73
CA ALA A 513 -22.54 12.52 7.51
C ALA A 513 -22.23 12.37 6.02
N ILE A 514 -23.22 11.90 5.22
CA ILE A 514 -23.11 11.81 3.76
C ILE A 514 -22.77 13.17 3.17
N ARG A 515 -23.53 14.20 3.54
CA ARG A 515 -23.34 15.57 3.06
C ARG A 515 -21.95 16.09 3.42
N LYS A 516 -21.54 15.96 4.68
CA LYS A 516 -20.23 16.43 5.15
C LYS A 516 -19.06 15.76 4.42
N ILE A 517 -19.15 14.44 4.21
CA ILE A 517 -18.14 13.67 3.49
C ILE A 517 -18.07 14.11 2.03
N SER A 518 -19.21 14.16 1.33
CA SER A 518 -19.26 14.59 -0.06
C SER A 518 -18.82 16.04 -0.27
N GLU A 519 -19.15 16.93 0.67
CA GLU A 519 -18.70 18.32 0.67
C GLU A 519 -17.19 18.39 0.85
N THR A 520 -16.60 17.57 1.73
CA THR A 520 -15.14 17.50 1.90
C THR A 520 -14.45 16.99 0.64
N ALA A 521 -14.95 15.92 0.02
CA ALA A 521 -14.41 15.42 -1.24
C ALA A 521 -14.51 16.47 -2.36
N THR A 522 -15.64 17.16 -2.45
CA THR A 522 -15.89 18.22 -3.43
C THR A 522 -14.96 19.40 -3.21
N LYS A 523 -14.88 19.92 -1.99
CA LYS A 523 -13.95 21.01 -1.66
C LYS A 523 -12.51 20.61 -1.98
N ALA A 524 -12.08 19.40 -1.63
CA ALA A 524 -10.71 18.97 -1.86
C ALA A 524 -10.35 18.89 -3.34
N VAL A 525 -11.21 18.31 -4.19
CA VAL A 525 -10.90 18.18 -5.62
C VAL A 525 -11.01 19.52 -6.35
N PHE A 526 -12.00 20.37 -6.00
CA PHE A 526 -12.11 21.71 -6.57
C PHE A 526 -11.01 22.64 -6.06
N TRP A 527 -10.57 22.50 -4.80
CA TRP A 527 -9.45 23.27 -4.25
C TRP A 527 -8.13 22.87 -4.89
N TRP A 528 -7.88 21.56 -5.02
CA TRP A 528 -6.72 21.03 -5.75
C TRP A 528 -6.63 21.62 -7.15
N CYS A 529 -7.77 21.75 -7.83
CA CYS A 529 -7.81 22.39 -9.14
C CYS A 529 -7.73 23.93 -9.07
N TYR A 530 -8.30 24.58 -8.04
CA TYR A 530 -8.39 26.04 -7.91
C TYR A 530 -7.06 26.71 -7.53
N THR A 531 -6.26 26.13 -6.62
CA THR A 531 -4.98 26.72 -6.20
C THR A 531 -3.90 26.75 -7.29
N GLN A 532 -4.28 26.41 -8.52
CA GLN A 532 -3.42 26.14 -9.67
C GLN A 532 -4.06 26.68 -10.98
N VAL A 533 -5.17 27.44 -10.92
CA VAL A 533 -5.70 28.19 -12.08
C VAL A 533 -5.46 29.67 -11.82
N GLU A 534 -5.07 30.42 -12.85
CA GLU A 534 -4.97 31.88 -12.79
C GLU A 534 -6.21 32.53 -12.17
N GLU A 535 -6.03 33.68 -11.52
CA GLU A 535 -7.10 34.56 -11.04
C GLU A 535 -8.18 34.73 -12.12
N GLY A 536 -9.26 33.96 -12.01
CA GLY A 536 -10.47 34.22 -12.78
C GLY A 536 -10.99 35.61 -12.41
N PHE A 537 -11.38 36.38 -13.43
CA PHE A 537 -12.00 37.71 -13.34
C PHE A 537 -13.23 37.74 -12.39
N ASP A 538 -12.99 37.80 -11.09
CA ASP A 538 -13.70 38.56 -10.05
C ASP A 538 -13.09 38.20 -8.69
N GLN A 539 -12.21 39.10 -8.24
CA GLN A 539 -11.48 39.17 -6.97
C GLN A 539 -12.01 38.30 -5.80
N THR A 540 -11.73 37.00 -5.82
CA THR A 540 -11.93 36.15 -4.65
C THR A 540 -10.57 35.72 -4.11
N ILE A 541 -9.99 36.62 -3.30
CA ILE A 541 -8.73 36.42 -2.60
C ILE A 541 -8.89 35.28 -1.59
N VAL A 542 -8.25 34.14 -1.83
CA VAL A 542 -8.08 33.08 -0.83
C VAL A 542 -6.61 32.65 -0.80
N PRO A 543 -5.95 32.54 0.38
CA PRO A 543 -4.50 32.36 0.46
C PRO A 543 -3.98 31.06 -0.16
N ARG A 544 -2.81 31.14 -0.79
CA ARG A 544 -2.01 30.00 -1.28
C ARG A 544 -1.74 29.00 -0.14
N ARG A 545 -1.91 27.69 -0.41
CA ARG A 545 -1.33 26.62 0.43
C ARG A 545 0.08 26.34 -0.06
N PHE A 546 1.06 26.41 0.84
CA PHE A 546 2.40 25.90 0.61
C PHE A 546 2.41 24.38 0.84
N GLY A 547 2.88 23.64 -0.17
CA GLY A 547 3.55 22.34 -0.07
C GLY A 547 2.84 21.11 0.54
N PRO A 548 3.14 19.89 0.06
CA PRO A 548 2.66 18.64 0.64
C PRO A 548 3.34 18.23 1.96
N ASP A 549 4.36 18.96 2.43
CA ASP A 549 5.20 18.59 3.59
C ASP A 549 5.01 19.50 4.84
N GLU A 550 4.05 20.42 4.86
CA GLU A 550 3.79 21.24 6.05
C GLU A 550 2.47 20.86 6.77
N PRO A 551 2.48 20.69 8.11
CA PRO A 551 1.27 20.43 8.87
C PRO A 551 0.36 21.66 8.85
N LEU A 552 -0.96 21.40 8.87
CA LEU A 552 -2.00 22.41 8.95
C LEU A 552 -1.75 23.35 10.15
N GLU A 553 -1.28 24.57 9.90
CA GLU A 553 -1.34 25.62 10.93
C GLU A 553 -2.81 25.93 11.20
N ILE A 554 -3.26 25.48 12.37
CA ILE A 554 -4.49 25.93 12.98
C ILE A 554 -4.25 27.39 13.38
N LYS A 555 -4.99 28.32 12.78
CA LYS A 555 -5.00 29.72 13.22
C LYS A 555 -5.39 29.80 14.70
N GLU A 556 -4.41 30.27 15.47
CA GLU A 556 -4.47 30.95 16.76
C GLU A 556 -5.29 30.32 17.89
N GLY A 557 -4.55 29.63 18.77
CA GLY A 557 -5.04 29.20 20.08
C GLY A 557 -4.02 28.33 20.82
N ASN A 558 -2.93 28.95 21.29
CA ASN A 558 -1.84 28.43 22.14
C ASN A 558 -0.73 27.58 21.48
N ASP A 559 0.48 28.15 21.53
CA ASP A 559 1.84 27.64 21.23
C ASP A 559 2.09 26.23 21.85
N PRO A 560 2.88 25.34 21.19
CA PRO A 560 4.32 25.33 21.45
C PRO A 560 5.25 24.95 20.25
N LYS A 561 6.36 25.71 20.13
CA LYS A 561 7.74 25.32 19.72
C LYS A 561 8.16 25.45 18.23
N LYS A 562 8.53 26.68 17.89
CA LYS A 562 9.67 27.19 17.08
C LYS A 562 10.25 26.33 15.90
N PRO A 563 10.23 26.88 14.67
CA PRO A 563 10.92 26.38 13.46
C PRO A 563 12.46 26.25 13.53
N GLN A 564 13.09 26.75 14.59
CA GLN A 564 14.55 26.66 14.79
C GLN A 564 15.04 25.21 14.95
N PHE A 565 14.15 24.27 15.30
CA PHE A 565 14.48 22.86 15.45
C PHE A 565 14.68 22.13 14.11
N ILE A 566 13.94 22.47 13.07
CA ILE A 566 14.06 21.84 11.74
C ILE A 566 15.41 22.21 11.09
N HIS A 567 15.84 23.47 11.27
CA HIS A 567 17.17 23.89 10.84
C HIS A 567 18.30 23.22 11.64
N ALA A 568 18.15 23.06 12.96
CA ALA A 568 19.12 22.30 13.77
C ALA A 568 19.16 20.79 13.45
N TRP A 569 18.04 20.23 12.98
CA TRP A 569 17.92 18.83 12.52
C TRP A 569 18.60 18.60 11.17
N LEU A 570 18.48 19.55 10.23
CA LEU A 570 19.21 19.49 8.96
C LEU A 570 20.73 19.56 9.16
N GLU A 571 21.20 20.37 10.11
CA GLU A 571 22.64 20.50 10.42
C GLU A 571 23.24 19.25 11.09
N THR A 572 22.45 18.46 11.83
CA THR A 572 22.95 17.25 12.53
C THR A 572 23.02 16.01 11.64
N ILE A 573 22.42 16.04 10.44
CA ILE A 573 22.43 14.91 9.48
C ILE A 573 23.53 15.10 8.43
N THR A 574 24.08 16.30 8.30
CA THR A 574 25.15 16.65 7.35
C THR A 574 26.57 16.60 7.93
N THR A 575 26.75 16.07 9.15
CA THR A 575 28.08 15.89 9.78
C THR A 575 28.39 14.45 10.14
#